data_AF-A0A2M6WIP4-F1
#
_entry.id   AF-A0A2M6WIP4-F1
#
_cell.length_a   1.000
_cell.length_b   1.000
_cell.length_c   1.000
_cell.angle_alpha   90.00
_cell.angle_beta   90.00
_cell.angle_gamma   90.00
#
_symmetry.space_group_name_H-M   'P 1'
#
loop_
_entity.id
_entity.type
_entity.pdbx_description
1 polymer ?
#
loop_
_entity_poly.entity_id
_entity_poly.type
_entity_poly.pdbx_seq_one_letter_code
_entity_poly.pdbx_strand_id
1 'polypeptide(L)'
;MNHKTATSELFISIILIALLVFFLNPFEFWMKDSILMMISVALIIFFGMFSAFVWRENIRDEREGLHRMLAGRFAFLVGATMLVIGIIIQSFNNNLDTWLVATLGGMIFAKIAGLIYGHIKH
;
A
#
# COMPACT_ATOMS: atom_id res chain seq x y z
N MET A 1 -7.86 5.88 -19.04
CA MET A 1 -7.46 6.29 -17.67
C MET A 1 -7.11 7.76 -17.72
N ASN A 2 -7.68 8.61 -16.88
CA ASN A 2 -7.43 10.05 -16.95
C ASN A 2 -5.99 10.29 -16.48
N HIS A 3 -5.11 10.92 -17.26
CA HIS A 3 -3.67 11.03 -16.93
C HIS A 3 -3.39 11.57 -15.52
N LYS A 4 -4.31 12.37 -14.97
CA LYS A 4 -4.26 12.92 -13.60
C LYS A 4 -4.41 11.88 -12.48
N THR A 5 -5.17 10.78 -12.68
CA THR A 5 -5.40 9.79 -11.61
C THR A 5 -4.24 8.80 -11.48
N ALA A 6 -3.60 8.47 -12.60
CA ALA A 6 -2.42 7.60 -12.63
C ALA A 6 -1.22 8.24 -11.90
N THR A 7 -1.01 9.55 -12.10
CA THR A 7 0.05 10.30 -11.42
C THR A 7 -0.21 10.44 -9.93
N SER A 8 -1.46 10.62 -9.50
CA SER A 8 -1.80 10.66 -8.07
C SER A 8 -1.61 9.31 -7.38
N GLU A 9 -1.95 8.20 -8.05
CA GLU A 9 -1.72 6.85 -7.51
C GLU A 9 -0.23 6.58 -7.28
N LEU A 10 0.59 6.88 -8.29
CA LEU A 10 2.04 6.71 -8.23
C LEU A 10 2.64 7.54 -7.08
N PHE A 11 2.20 8.79 -6.93
CA PHE A 11 2.64 9.67 -5.84
C PHE A 11 2.26 9.12 -4.45
N ILE A 12 1.01 8.65 -4.28
CA ILE A 12 0.54 8.06 -3.02
C ILE A 12 1.31 6.78 -2.68
N SER A 13 1.56 5.91 -3.66
CA SER A 13 2.32 4.68 -3.43
C SER A 13 3.78 4.95 -3.06
N ILE A 14 4.43 5.95 -3.67
CA ILE A 14 5.78 6.38 -3.28
C ILE A 14 5.80 6.86 -1.84
N ILE A 15 4.82 7.69 -1.43
CA ILE A 15 4.71 8.14 -0.04
C ILE A 15 4.54 6.95 0.90
N LEU A 16 3.70 5.98 0.54
CA LEU A 16 3.46 4.78 1.34
C LEU A 16 4.74 3.95 1.53
N ILE A 17 5.52 3.76 0.45
CA ILE A 17 6.83 3.08 0.52
C ILE A 17 7.78 3.85 1.43
N ALA A 18 7.88 5.17 1.30
CA ALA A 18 8.72 5.99 2.16
C ALA A 18 8.31 5.87 3.64
N LEU A 19 7.01 5.81 3.91
CA LEU A 19 6.45 5.64 5.25
C LEU A 19 6.77 4.26 5.84
N LEU A 20 6.75 3.20 5.02
CA LEU A 20 7.17 1.85 5.42
C LEU A 20 8.66 1.78 5.72
N VAL A 21 9.51 2.44 4.91
CA VAL A 21 10.95 2.53 5.19
C VAL A 21 11.21 3.29 6.49
N PHE A 22 10.44 4.35 6.77
CA PHE A 22 10.48 5.04 8.06
C PHE A 22 10.09 4.11 9.22
N PHE A 23 9.10 3.24 9.01
CA PHE A 23 8.66 2.24 9.99
C PHE A 23 9.74 1.21 10.35
N LEU A 24 10.64 0.90 9.41
CA LEU A 24 11.78 0.00 9.65
C LEU A 24 12.88 0.64 10.51
N ASN A 25 12.72 1.90 10.90
CA ASN A 25 13.65 2.63 11.76
C ASN A 25 15.14 2.42 11.41
N PRO A 26 15.56 2.64 10.15
CA PRO A 26 16.91 2.31 9.69
C PRO A 26 18.02 3.13 10.37
N PHE A 27 17.66 4.18 11.12
CA PHE A 27 18.60 5.07 11.80
C PHE A 27 18.43 5.10 13.33
N GLU A 28 17.58 4.25 13.92
CA GLU A 28 17.29 4.17 15.37
C GLU A 28 16.91 5.49 16.07
N PHE A 29 16.62 6.58 15.33
CA PHE A 29 16.48 7.93 15.88
C PHE A 29 15.24 8.13 16.75
N TRP A 30 14.23 7.26 16.66
CA TRP A 30 12.88 7.54 17.16
C TRP A 30 12.45 6.51 18.20
N MET A 31 12.73 6.82 19.46
CA MET A 31 12.45 5.96 20.64
C MET A 31 11.32 6.51 21.54
N LYS A 32 10.45 7.40 21.04
CA LYS A 32 9.30 7.92 21.80
C LYS A 32 7.99 7.32 21.29
N ASP A 33 7.26 6.65 22.16
CA ASP A 33 5.94 6.03 21.88
C ASP A 33 4.96 6.99 21.20
N SER A 34 5.01 8.29 21.50
CA SER A 34 4.14 9.31 20.87
C SER A 34 4.35 9.44 19.36
N ILE A 35 5.54 9.15 18.85
CA ILE A 35 5.84 9.24 17.41
C ILE A 35 5.37 7.97 16.71
N LEU A 36 5.60 6.78 17.29
CA LEU A 36 5.10 5.51 16.73
C LEU A 36 3.60 5.56 16.48
N MET A 37 2.84 6.15 17.40
CA MET A 37 1.40 6.37 17.24
C MET A 37 1.09 7.32 16.08
N MET A 38 1.84 8.43 15.94
CA MET A 38 1.67 9.39 14.83
C MET A 38 1.98 8.75 13.45
N ILE A 39 3.05 7.97 13.35
CA ILE A 39 3.44 7.27 12.12
C ILE A 39 2.41 6.20 11.76
N SER A 40 1.89 5.46 12.75
CA SER A 40 0.82 4.47 12.55
C SER A 40 -0.47 5.12 12.02
N VAL A 41 -0.87 6.27 12.57
CA VAL A 41 -2.02 7.04 12.08
C VAL A 41 -1.79 7.53 10.65
N ALA A 42 -0.60 8.04 10.35
CA ALA A 42 -0.25 8.44 8.99
C ALA A 42 -0.32 7.25 8.03
N LEU A 43 0.20 6.08 8.42
CA LEU A 43 0.13 4.85 7.64
C LEU A 43 -1.32 4.45 7.34
N ILE A 44 -2.22 4.52 8.33
CA ILE A 44 -3.66 4.25 8.14
C ILE A 44 -4.28 5.24 7.14
N ILE A 45 -3.99 6.53 7.27
CA ILE A 45 -4.55 7.56 6.38
C ILE A 45 -4.07 7.33 4.94
N PHE A 46 -2.76 7.17 4.73
CA PHE A 46 -2.19 6.96 3.40
C PHE A 46 -2.63 5.61 2.79
N PHE A 47 -2.73 4.56 3.61
CA PHE A 47 -3.27 3.27 3.18
C PHE A 47 -4.75 3.35 2.80
N GLY A 48 -5.56 4.07 3.57
CA GLY A 48 -6.96 4.31 3.26
C GLY A 48 -7.12 5.07 1.95
N MET A 49 -6.30 6.11 1.74
CA MET A 49 -6.26 6.84 0.46
C MET A 49 -5.90 5.90 -0.69
N PHE A 50 -4.80 5.14 -0.57
CA PHE A 50 -4.38 4.19 -1.59
C PHE A 50 -5.46 3.15 -1.90
N SER A 51 -6.11 2.60 -0.88
CA SER A 51 -7.19 1.62 -1.03
C SER A 51 -8.41 2.22 -1.76
N ALA A 52 -8.77 3.46 -1.46
CA ALA A 52 -9.86 4.17 -2.15
C ALA A 52 -9.55 4.40 -3.64
N PHE A 53 -8.28 4.63 -3.99
CA PHE A 53 -7.85 4.71 -5.38
C PHE A 53 -7.88 3.35 -6.08
N VAL A 54 -7.33 2.31 -5.44
CA VAL A 54 -7.39 0.92 -5.95
C VAL A 54 -8.82 0.47 -6.23
N TRP A 55 -9.79 0.91 -5.42
CA TRP A 55 -11.21 0.62 -5.62
C TRP A 55 -11.83 1.35 -6.83
N ARG A 56 -11.34 2.54 -7.16
CA ARG A 56 -11.90 3.42 -8.21
C ARG A 56 -11.41 3.11 -9.62
N GLU A 57 -10.48 2.19 -9.80
CA GLU A 57 -9.92 1.84 -11.10
C GLU A 57 -11.01 1.31 -12.06
N ASN A 58 -11.36 2.09 -13.08
CA ASN A 58 -12.51 1.81 -13.94
C ASN A 58 -12.14 0.84 -15.08
N ILE A 59 -12.95 -0.20 -15.28
CA ILE A 59 -12.69 -1.29 -16.24
C ILE A 59 -13.44 -1.02 -17.55
N ARG A 60 -12.70 -1.00 -18.66
CA ARG A 60 -13.27 -0.94 -20.02
C ARG A 60 -13.36 -2.37 -20.56
N ASP A 61 -14.48 -3.02 -20.20
CA ASP A 61 -15.20 -4.14 -20.85
C ASP A 61 -14.43 -5.30 -21.51
N GLU A 62 -14.53 -6.51 -20.91
CA GLU A 62 -14.68 -7.88 -21.49
C GLU A 62 -15.06 -8.79 -20.30
N ARG A 63 -16.25 -9.43 -20.30
CA ARG A 63 -16.89 -10.00 -19.07
C ARG A 63 -16.00 -10.89 -18.19
N GLU A 64 -15.17 -11.75 -18.77
CA GLU A 64 -14.27 -12.63 -17.99
C GLU A 64 -13.08 -11.88 -17.38
N GLY A 65 -12.57 -10.86 -18.08
CA GLY A 65 -11.49 -10.00 -17.59
C GLY A 65 -11.91 -9.18 -16.37
N LEU A 66 -13.17 -8.73 -16.33
CA LEU A 66 -13.72 -7.95 -15.22
C LEU A 66 -13.75 -8.74 -13.89
N HIS A 67 -14.20 -10.00 -13.93
CA HIS A 67 -14.24 -10.84 -12.73
C HIS A 67 -12.85 -11.18 -12.21
N ARG A 68 -11.90 -11.51 -13.10
CA ARG A 68 -10.51 -11.80 -12.71
C ARG A 68 -9.83 -10.57 -12.11
N MET A 69 -10.05 -9.38 -12.67
CA MET A 69 -9.51 -8.13 -12.13
C MET A 69 -10.12 -7.78 -10.77
N LEU A 70 -11.44 -7.90 -10.62
CA LEU A 70 -12.09 -7.66 -9.33
C LEU A 70 -11.56 -8.61 -8.26
N ALA A 71 -11.46 -9.91 -8.55
CA ALA A 71 -10.90 -10.89 -7.62
C ALA A 71 -9.46 -10.54 -7.22
N GLY A 72 -8.61 -10.14 -8.18
CA GLY A 72 -7.25 -9.68 -7.89
C GLY A 72 -7.20 -8.42 -7.02
N ARG A 73 -8.12 -7.47 -7.23
CA ARG A 73 -8.22 -6.24 -6.41
C ARG A 73 -8.67 -6.53 -4.99
N PHE A 74 -9.69 -7.37 -4.82
CA PHE A 74 -10.15 -7.79 -3.49
C PHE A 74 -9.07 -8.54 -2.73
N ALA A 75 -8.38 -9.49 -3.38
CA ALA A 75 -7.29 -10.22 -2.75
C ALA A 75 -6.17 -9.27 -2.29
N PHE A 76 -5.80 -8.29 -3.13
CA PHE A 76 -4.83 -7.27 -2.77
C PHE A 76 -5.28 -6.40 -1.59
N LEU A 77 -6.52 -5.89 -1.62
CA LEU A 77 -7.05 -5.03 -0.56
C LEU A 77 -7.16 -5.77 0.78
N VAL A 78 -7.66 -7.01 0.76
CA VAL A 78 -7.80 -7.83 1.97
C VAL A 78 -6.41 -8.16 2.54
N GLY A 79 -5.48 -8.61 1.71
CA GLY A 79 -4.10 -8.92 2.13
C GLY A 79 -3.39 -7.71 2.72
N ALA A 80 -3.48 -6.56 2.03
CA ALA A 80 -2.83 -5.33 2.50
C ALA A 80 -3.48 -4.80 3.80
N THR A 81 -4.81 -4.89 3.93
CA THR A 81 -5.51 -4.52 5.19
C THR A 81 -5.05 -5.39 6.35
N MET A 82 -4.91 -6.70 6.14
CA MET A 82 -4.45 -7.61 7.18
C MET A 82 -3.02 -7.32 7.62
N LEU A 83 -2.13 -7.02 6.67
CA LEU A 83 -0.76 -6.60 6.98
C LEU A 83 -0.73 -5.28 7.76
N VAL A 84 -1.54 -4.30 7.38
CA VAL A 84 -1.66 -3.02 8.09
C VAL A 84 -2.13 -3.23 9.52
N ILE A 85 -3.17 -4.05 9.75
CA ILE A 85 -3.63 -4.38 11.10
C ILE A 85 -2.51 -5.06 11.91
N GLY A 86 -1.79 -6.01 11.31
CA GLY A 86 -0.65 -6.69 11.94
C GLY A 86 0.46 -5.72 12.35
N ILE A 87 0.83 -4.79 11.47
CA ILE A 87 1.82 -3.74 11.73
C ILE A 87 1.36 -2.86 12.90
N ILE A 88 0.10 -2.44 12.94
CA ILE A 88 -0.43 -1.61 14.03
C ILE A 88 -0.34 -2.34 15.37
N ILE A 89 -0.81 -3.60 15.43
CA ILE A 89 -0.79 -4.39 16.66
C ILE A 89 0.65 -4.62 17.15
N GLN A 90 1.57 -4.97 16.24
CA GLN A 90 2.99 -5.18 16.58
C GLN A 90 3.71 -3.88 16.94
N SER A 91 3.31 -2.76 16.34
CA SER A 91 3.84 -1.43 16.67
C SER A 91 3.54 -1.04 18.11
N PHE A 92 2.35 -1.38 18.64
CA PHE A 92 2.02 -1.11 20.05
C PHE A 92 2.79 -1.99 21.04
N ASN A 93 3.23 -3.17 20.60
CA ASN A 93 4.05 -4.07 21.41
C ASN A 93 5.55 -3.78 21.29
N ASN A 94 5.95 -2.70 20.58
CA ASN A 94 7.34 -2.34 20.28
C ASN A 94 8.16 -3.52 19.69
N ASN A 95 7.49 -4.49 19.06
CA ASN A 95 8.11 -5.68 18.46
C ASN A 95 7.62 -5.82 17.03
N LEU A 96 8.04 -4.88 16.20
CA LEU A 96 7.72 -4.82 14.78
C LEU A 96 8.54 -5.82 14.00
N ASP A 97 7.86 -6.80 13.43
CA ASP A 97 8.49 -7.74 12.52
C ASP A 97 8.73 -7.05 11.16
N THR A 98 10.01 -6.98 10.79
CA THR A 98 10.46 -6.42 9.52
C THR A 98 9.83 -7.14 8.33
N TRP A 99 9.50 -8.43 8.45
CA TRP A 99 8.86 -9.19 7.38
C TRP A 99 7.46 -8.71 7.04
N LEU A 100 6.68 -8.23 8.02
CA LEU A 100 5.34 -7.68 7.78
C LEU A 100 5.40 -6.42 6.93
N VAL A 101 6.33 -5.53 7.27
CA VAL A 101 6.57 -4.28 6.57
C VAL A 101 7.13 -4.54 5.16
N ALA A 102 8.11 -5.44 5.04
CA ALA A 102 8.71 -5.83 3.77
C ALA A 102 7.68 -6.48 2.84
N THR A 103 6.77 -7.31 3.36
CA THR A 103 5.71 -7.95 2.58
C THR A 103 4.73 -6.92 2.02
N LEU A 104 4.28 -5.98 2.86
CA LEU A 104 3.37 -4.91 2.41
C LEU A 104 4.04 -4.03 1.36
N GLY A 105 5.30 -3.66 1.58
CA GLY A 105 6.11 -2.91 0.62
C GLY A 105 6.29 -3.65 -0.71
N GLY A 106 6.59 -4.94 -0.66
CA GLY A 106 6.72 -5.80 -1.84
C GLY A 106 5.42 -5.92 -2.63
N MET A 107 4.26 -6.08 -1.96
CA MET A 107 2.95 -6.10 -2.61
C MET A 107 2.66 -4.79 -3.36
N ILE A 108 2.91 -3.65 -2.72
CA ILE A 108 2.71 -2.32 -3.33
C ILE A 108 3.65 -2.16 -4.52
N PHE A 109 4.93 -2.50 -4.36
CA PHE A 109 5.92 -2.40 -5.45
C PHE A 109 5.54 -3.28 -6.64
N ALA A 110 5.14 -4.53 -6.40
CA ALA A 110 4.67 -5.45 -7.45
C ALA A 110 3.45 -4.89 -8.19
N LYS A 111 2.52 -4.23 -7.49
CA LYS A 111 1.37 -3.58 -8.11
C LYS A 111 1.77 -2.41 -9.00
N ILE A 112 2.68 -1.53 -8.54
CA ILE A 112 3.20 -0.42 -9.34
C ILE A 112 3.92 -0.96 -10.58
N ALA A 113 4.77 -1.98 -10.44
CA ALA A 113 5.48 -2.60 -11.55
C ALA A 113 4.50 -3.19 -12.58
N GLY A 114 3.44 -3.86 -12.13
CA GLY A 114 2.37 -4.37 -12.98
C GLY A 114 1.63 -3.26 -13.74
N LEU A 115 1.33 -2.14 -13.07
CA LEU A 115 0.70 -0.96 -13.68
C LEU A 115 1.59 -0.34 -14.77
N ILE A 116 2.88 -0.15 -14.48
CA ILE A 116 3.85 0.39 -15.45
C ILE A 116 3.98 -0.54 -16.66
N TYR A 117 4.10 -1.85 -16.44
CA TYR A 117 4.20 -2.82 -17.53
C TYR A 117 2.95 -2.84 -18.42
N GLY A 118 1.77 -2.75 -17.82
CA GLY A 118 0.51 -2.63 -18.56
C GLY A 118 0.41 -1.38 -19.42
N HIS A 119 1.03 -0.27 -18.99
CA HIS A 119 1.07 0.99 -19.73
C HIS A 119 2.17 1.03 -20.82
N ILE A 120 3.23 0.22 -20.71
CA ILE A 120 4.28 0.14 -21.74
C ILE A 120 3.87 -0.80 -22.88
N LYS A 121 3.06 -1.83 -22.58
CA LYS A 121 2.68 -2.86 -23.56
C LYS A 121 1.42 -2.52 -24.38
N HIS A 122 0.75 -1.41 -24.09
CA HIS A 122 -0.41 -0.87 -24.80
C HIS A 122 -0.22 0.62 -25.12
#